data_AF-A0A928VWR1-F1
#
_entry.id   AF-A0A928VWR1-F1
#
_cell.length_a   1.000
_cell.length_b   1.000
_cell.length_c   1.000
_cell.angle_alpha   90.00
_cell.angle_beta   90.00
_cell.angle_gamma   90.00
#
_symmetry.space_group_name_H-M   'P 1'
#
loop_
_entity.id
_entity.type
_entity.pdbx_description
1 polymer ?
#
loop_
_entity_poly.entity_id
_entity_poly.type
_entity_poly.pdbx_seq_one_letter_code
_entity_poly.pdbx_strand_id
1 'polypeptide(L)'
;MELSKFAPIAIVSTIALVVWPQQPPTQPVIAQVSPSASPLGNSETPSPEASSSKRHRITCNVTTLDDVKVTEKQTVMAGQVLCDRTEARVALEAKKQQLELALSQQPIAIPVNPLMELPTADFSVEENQIASARAELARLEGSAPPPTNHYDPWMASVTEPEAFDRQIQYQQQLADARYRISDTMARLNQAKALRQQEELVFLQQQQLNQQQLLLEQQRSGQQQSYQKAQLLNDLQDIEEKIEQITAIKSPYSGSIRRVKILGQSDRNIQVEISLIAND
;
A
#
# COMPACT_ATOMS: atom_id res chain seq x y z
N MET A 1 24.36 8.22 44.47
CA MET A 1 25.20 9.01 43.55
C MET A 1 26.03 8.01 42.77
N GLU A 2 25.51 7.58 41.63
CA GLU A 2 26.18 6.65 40.73
C GLU A 2 26.22 7.21 39.32
N LEU A 3 27.36 6.98 38.69
CA LEU A 3 27.79 7.40 37.37
C LEU A 3 26.92 6.77 36.27
N SER A 4 26.65 7.53 35.20
CA SER A 4 26.87 7.11 33.80
C SER A 4 26.10 7.99 32.81
N LYS A 5 26.63 8.02 31.57
CA LYS A 5 26.06 8.50 30.29
C LYS A 5 26.66 9.85 29.84
N PHE A 6 27.88 9.82 29.29
CA PHE A 6 28.24 9.56 27.87
C PHE A 6 27.67 10.60 26.89
N ALA A 7 28.60 11.36 26.32
CA ALA A 7 28.43 12.37 25.29
C ALA A 7 28.07 11.76 23.91
N PRO A 8 27.41 12.52 23.03
CA PRO A 8 27.12 12.08 21.67
C PRO A 8 28.35 12.22 20.75
N ILE A 9 28.70 11.12 20.07
CA ILE A 9 29.70 11.06 19.00
C ILE A 9 29.03 11.51 17.71
N ALA A 10 29.51 12.62 17.13
CA ALA A 10 29.13 13.07 15.80
C ALA A 10 29.84 12.23 14.74
N ILE A 11 29.07 11.52 13.91
CA ILE A 11 29.59 10.77 12.77
C ILE A 11 29.69 11.72 11.59
N VAL A 12 30.91 12.14 11.27
CA VAL A 12 31.28 12.84 10.04
C VAL A 12 31.39 11.80 8.92
N SER A 13 30.53 11.90 7.91
CA SER A 13 30.61 11.08 6.70
C SER A 13 31.48 11.79 5.66
N THR A 14 32.66 11.22 5.43
CA THR A 14 33.65 11.68 4.45
C THR A 14 33.36 11.03 3.10
N ILE A 15 32.97 11.83 2.11
CA ILE A 15 32.85 11.39 0.71
C ILE A 15 34.22 11.56 0.04
N ALA A 16 34.83 10.43 -0.35
CA ALA A 16 36.04 10.41 -1.15
C ALA A 16 35.68 10.53 -2.64
N LEU A 17 36.07 11.65 -3.26
CA LEU A 17 36.01 11.87 -4.71
C LEU A 17 37.35 11.42 -5.32
N VAL A 18 37.34 10.30 -6.03
CA VAL A 18 38.48 9.84 -6.82
C VAL A 18 38.38 10.42 -8.23
N VAL A 19 39.37 11.24 -8.54
CA VAL A 19 39.64 11.87 -9.84
C VAL A 19 40.47 10.92 -10.69
N TRP A 20 40.18 10.82 -12.00
CA TRP A 20 41.22 10.48 -12.98
C TRP A 20 41.04 11.19 -14.32
N PRO A 21 42.16 11.50 -15.04
CA PRO A 21 42.20 12.48 -16.11
C PRO A 21 42.20 11.83 -17.51
N GLN A 22 41.77 12.56 -18.54
CA GLN A 22 42.09 12.24 -19.93
C GLN A 22 42.56 13.50 -20.67
N GLN A 23 43.81 13.44 -21.13
CA GLN A 23 44.45 14.40 -22.05
C GLN A 23 44.18 14.02 -23.52
N PRO A 24 44.24 15.00 -24.45
CA PRO A 24 44.09 14.83 -25.91
C PRO A 24 45.44 14.49 -26.57
N PRO A 25 45.51 13.94 -27.81
CA PRO A 25 45.47 14.73 -29.06
C PRO A 25 44.86 13.91 -30.25
N THR A 26 44.71 14.33 -31.52
CA THR A 26 45.74 14.73 -32.49
C THR A 26 45.05 15.04 -33.84
N GLN A 27 45.48 16.12 -34.51
CA GLN A 27 45.10 16.48 -35.87
C GLN A 27 45.91 15.67 -36.91
N PRO A 28 45.39 15.41 -38.12
CA PRO A 28 46.24 15.13 -39.27
C PRO A 28 46.44 16.38 -40.16
N VAL A 29 47.70 16.81 -40.16
CA VAL A 29 48.54 17.38 -41.22
C VAL A 29 47.90 17.60 -42.61
N ILE A 30 47.96 18.85 -43.05
CA ILE A 30 47.79 19.30 -44.43
C ILE A 30 49.10 19.05 -45.19
N ALA A 31 49.05 18.27 -46.27
CA ALA A 31 50.14 18.17 -47.24
C ALA A 31 49.71 18.87 -48.55
N GLN A 32 50.35 20.00 -48.85
CA GLN A 32 50.39 20.61 -50.18
C GLN A 32 51.49 19.93 -51.02
N VAL A 33 51.15 19.52 -52.23
CA VAL A 33 52.05 19.54 -53.40
C VAL A 33 51.22 19.54 -54.69
N SER A 34 51.25 20.66 -55.41
CA SER A 34 51.01 20.77 -56.87
C SER A 34 52.33 20.45 -57.62
N PRO A 35 52.45 20.47 -58.97
CA PRO A 35 51.47 20.69 -60.05
C PRO A 35 51.58 19.66 -61.23
N SER A 36 50.73 19.81 -62.27
CA SER A 36 51.15 19.91 -63.69
C SER A 36 50.25 19.18 -64.71
N ALA A 37 50.04 19.88 -65.82
CA ALA A 37 49.68 19.45 -67.17
C ALA A 37 48.21 19.12 -67.52
N SER A 38 47.53 20.14 -68.07
CA SER A 38 46.60 19.98 -69.21
C SER A 38 47.42 19.77 -70.50
N PRO A 39 46.87 19.12 -71.55
CA PRO A 39 46.17 19.94 -72.55
C PRO A 39 44.93 19.31 -73.20
N LEU A 40 44.04 20.24 -73.61
CA LEU A 40 43.09 20.28 -74.73
C LEU A 40 42.75 18.99 -75.51
N GLY A 41 41.45 18.83 -75.79
CA GLY A 41 41.01 18.18 -77.03
C GLY A 41 39.55 17.72 -77.11
N ASN A 42 38.67 18.64 -77.51
CA ASN A 42 37.50 18.43 -78.38
C ASN A 42 36.21 17.73 -77.87
N SER A 43 35.23 18.60 -77.61
CA SER A 43 33.84 18.61 -78.12
C SER A 43 33.21 17.31 -78.65
N GLU A 44 32.11 16.89 -78.00
CA GLU A 44 30.90 16.48 -78.70
C GLU A 44 29.65 16.52 -77.78
N THR A 45 28.58 17.12 -78.35
CA THR A 45 27.14 16.97 -78.07
C THR A 45 26.49 17.47 -76.74
N PRO A 46 25.62 18.50 -76.78
CA PRO A 46 24.72 18.80 -75.67
C PRO A 46 23.54 17.81 -75.63
N SER A 47 23.59 16.90 -74.66
CA SER A 47 22.46 16.07 -74.21
C SER A 47 21.46 16.96 -73.44
N PRO A 48 20.13 16.78 -73.60
CA PRO A 48 19.14 17.70 -73.06
C PRO A 48 19.21 17.78 -71.54
N GLU A 49 19.00 19.01 -71.06
CA GLU A 49 19.01 19.45 -69.67
C GLU A 49 18.38 18.41 -68.72
N ALA A 50 19.25 17.72 -67.98
CA ALA A 50 18.84 17.06 -66.76
C ALA A 50 18.43 18.19 -65.80
N SER A 51 17.13 18.42 -65.68
CA SER A 51 16.57 19.12 -64.53
C SER A 51 17.24 18.53 -63.29
N SER A 52 17.91 19.37 -62.51
CA SER A 52 18.62 18.98 -61.31
C SER A 52 17.61 18.66 -60.20
N SER A 53 16.82 17.62 -60.42
CA SER A 53 15.82 17.14 -59.49
C SER A 53 16.53 16.82 -58.18
N LYS A 54 16.27 17.62 -57.14
CA LYS A 54 16.96 17.52 -55.86
C LYS A 54 16.65 16.16 -55.24
N ARG A 55 17.70 15.38 -54.97
CA ARG A 55 17.56 14.09 -54.29
C ARG A 55 17.59 14.32 -52.78
N HIS A 56 16.55 13.85 -52.09
CA HIS A 56 16.49 13.84 -50.64
C HIS A 56 16.61 12.42 -50.10
N ARG A 57 17.33 12.27 -48.99
CA ARG A 57 17.52 11.00 -48.28
C ARG A 57 16.81 11.09 -46.94
N ILE A 58 15.87 10.19 -46.70
CA ILE A 58 15.09 10.11 -45.46
C ILE A 58 15.46 8.79 -44.80
N THR A 59 15.88 8.83 -43.53
CA THR A 59 16.18 7.64 -42.74
C THR A 59 15.04 7.38 -41.78
N CYS A 60 14.45 6.18 -41.82
CA CYS A 60 13.43 5.76 -40.86
C CYS A 60 13.88 4.49 -40.10
N ASN A 61 13.52 4.42 -38.83
CA ASN A 61 13.72 3.24 -37.98
C ASN A 61 12.37 2.57 -37.79
N VAL A 62 12.23 1.35 -38.32
CA VAL A 62 10.98 0.57 -38.28
C VAL A 62 11.20 -0.75 -37.58
N THR A 63 10.14 -1.39 -37.07
CA THR A 63 10.26 -2.67 -36.35
C THR A 63 10.00 -3.84 -37.28
N THR A 64 9.04 -3.69 -38.19
CA THR A 64 8.77 -4.64 -39.27
C THR A 64 8.93 -3.96 -40.63
N LEU A 65 9.12 -4.75 -41.70
CA LEU A 65 9.19 -4.22 -43.06
C LEU A 65 7.82 -3.68 -43.55
N ASP A 66 6.73 -4.23 -43.01
CA ASP A 66 5.36 -3.82 -43.34
C ASP A 66 5.02 -2.40 -42.82
N ASP A 67 5.82 -1.86 -41.90
CA ASP A 67 5.72 -0.47 -41.43
C ASP A 67 6.13 0.55 -42.52
N VAL A 68 6.89 0.13 -43.53
CA VAL A 68 7.27 0.98 -44.69
C VAL A 68 6.13 0.96 -45.70
N LYS A 69 5.44 2.09 -45.86
CA LYS A 69 4.22 2.19 -46.68
C LYS A 69 4.45 2.57 -48.13
N VAL A 70 5.72 2.64 -48.55
CA VAL A 70 6.12 3.11 -49.87
C VAL A 70 6.96 2.09 -50.62
N THR A 71 6.67 1.93 -51.90
CA THR A 71 7.42 1.05 -52.80
C THR A 71 8.32 1.85 -53.73
N GLU A 72 9.33 1.20 -54.31
CA GLU A 72 10.17 1.84 -55.32
C GLU A 72 9.33 2.29 -56.53
N LYS A 73 9.69 3.44 -57.11
CA LYS A 73 9.00 4.11 -58.23
C LYS A 73 7.60 4.64 -57.92
N GLN A 74 7.15 4.59 -56.67
CA GLN A 74 5.87 5.18 -56.28
C GLN A 74 5.98 6.71 -56.21
N THR A 75 4.97 7.41 -56.72
CA THR A 75 4.82 8.85 -56.54
C THR A 75 4.22 9.13 -55.16
N VAL A 76 4.83 10.04 -54.41
CA VAL A 76 4.37 10.47 -53.09
C VAL A 76 4.09 11.96 -53.07
N MET A 77 3.07 12.38 -52.33
CA MET A 77 2.76 13.80 -52.11
C MET A 77 3.41 14.29 -50.82
N ALA A 78 3.66 15.60 -50.69
CA ALA A 78 4.08 16.20 -49.43
C ALA A 78 3.07 15.89 -48.32
N GLY A 79 3.55 15.49 -47.15
CA GLY A 79 2.73 15.09 -46.01
C GLY A 79 2.26 13.63 -46.02
N GLN A 80 2.51 12.88 -47.10
CA GLN A 80 2.20 11.45 -47.17
C GLN A 80 3.10 10.66 -46.21
N VAL A 81 2.52 9.72 -45.47
CA VAL A 81 3.23 8.88 -44.52
C VAL A 81 4.13 7.90 -45.28
N LEU A 82 5.43 7.91 -44.97
CA LEU A 82 6.44 7.05 -45.56
C LEU A 82 6.69 5.80 -44.72
N CYS A 83 6.81 5.99 -43.39
CA CYS A 83 6.98 4.92 -42.42
C CYS A 83 6.05 5.19 -41.22
N ASP A 84 5.23 4.22 -40.82
CA ASP A 84 4.43 4.28 -39.59
C ASP A 84 4.45 2.94 -38.88
N ARG A 85 4.73 2.96 -37.58
CA ARG A 85 4.84 1.76 -36.73
C ARG A 85 3.47 1.42 -36.16
N THR A 86 2.52 1.14 -37.04
CA THR A 86 1.11 0.99 -36.68
C THR A 86 0.88 -0.17 -35.71
N GLU A 87 1.55 -1.32 -35.92
CA GLU A 87 1.42 -2.48 -35.02
C GLU A 87 1.93 -2.18 -33.60
N ALA A 88 3.07 -1.50 -33.50
CA ALA A 88 3.63 -1.09 -32.22
C ALA A 88 2.69 -0.11 -31.48
N ARG A 89 2.05 0.82 -32.21
CA ARG A 89 1.06 1.74 -31.64
C ARG A 89 -0.15 0.96 -31.11
N VAL A 90 -0.76 0.08 -31.92
CA VAL A 90 -1.92 -0.73 -31.51
C VAL A 90 -1.60 -1.61 -30.29
N ALA A 91 -0.42 -2.22 -30.25
CA ALA A 91 0.00 -3.04 -29.12
C ALA A 91 0.15 -2.22 -27.82
N LEU A 92 0.69 -1.00 -27.90
CA LEU A 92 0.81 -0.11 -26.75
C LEU A 92 -0.55 0.45 -26.31
N GLU A 93 -1.43 0.79 -27.25
CA GLU A 93 -2.81 1.21 -26.95
C GLU A 93 -3.60 0.11 -26.25
N ALA A 94 -3.48 -1.14 -26.70
CA ALA A 94 -4.10 -2.29 -26.04
C ALA A 94 -3.57 -2.46 -24.61
N LYS A 95 -2.25 -2.29 -24.41
CA LYS A 95 -1.63 -2.35 -23.08
C LYS A 95 -2.11 -1.21 -22.18
N LYS A 96 -2.25 0.00 -22.71
CA LYS A 96 -2.84 1.16 -21.99
C LYS A 96 -4.25 0.84 -21.50
N GLN A 97 -5.13 0.35 -22.39
CA GLN A 97 -6.50 -0.03 -22.03
C GLN A 97 -6.54 -1.09 -20.93
N GLN A 98 -5.62 -2.06 -20.98
CA GLN A 98 -5.51 -3.08 -19.94
C GLN A 98 -5.13 -2.49 -18.56
N LEU A 99 -4.21 -1.52 -18.52
CA LEU A 99 -3.82 -0.84 -17.28
C LEU A 99 -4.93 0.07 -16.74
N GLU A 100 -5.65 0.78 -17.62
CA GLU A 100 -6.83 1.58 -17.24
C GLU A 100 -7.92 0.71 -16.63
N LEU A 101 -8.17 -0.47 -17.21
CA LEU A 101 -9.09 -1.45 -16.65
C LEU A 101 -8.63 -1.92 -15.26
N ALA A 102 -7.34 -2.22 -15.09
CA ALA A 102 -6.77 -2.63 -13.81
C ALA A 102 -6.91 -1.54 -12.73
N LEU A 103 -6.77 -0.26 -13.10
CA LEU A 103 -7.01 0.88 -12.21
C LEU A 103 -8.49 0.98 -11.81
N SER A 104 -9.42 0.72 -12.74
CA SER A 104 -10.86 0.81 -12.48
C SER A 104 -11.40 -0.30 -11.56
N GLN A 105 -10.75 -1.46 -11.54
CA GLN A 105 -11.17 -2.64 -10.74
C GLN A 105 -10.60 -2.65 -9.30
N GLN A 106 -9.89 -1.61 -8.87
CA GLN A 106 -9.32 -1.53 -7.53
C GLN A 106 -10.43 -1.63 -6.45
N PRO A 107 -10.29 -2.51 -5.44
CA PRO A 107 -11.37 -2.80 -4.49
C PRO A 107 -11.72 -1.62 -3.57
N ILE A 108 -13.02 -1.47 -3.30
CA ILE A 108 -13.60 -0.47 -2.42
C ILE A 108 -13.40 -0.90 -0.95
N ALA A 109 -13.12 0.07 -0.08
CA ALA A 109 -12.68 -0.12 1.30
C ALA A 109 -13.51 -1.09 2.15
N ILE A 110 -12.82 -1.82 3.03
CA ILE A 110 -13.39 -2.81 3.96
C ILE A 110 -14.20 -2.10 5.06
N PRO A 111 -15.46 -2.52 5.34
CA PRO A 111 -16.27 -1.95 6.41
C PRO A 111 -15.73 -2.33 7.80
N VAL A 112 -15.79 -1.39 8.73
CA VAL A 112 -15.38 -1.60 10.13
C VAL A 112 -16.51 -2.30 10.88
N ASN A 113 -16.24 -3.49 11.42
CA ASN A 113 -17.22 -4.23 12.21
C ASN A 113 -17.48 -3.55 13.56
N PRO A 114 -18.74 -3.50 14.03
CA PRO A 114 -19.07 -2.94 15.33
C PRO A 114 -18.52 -3.83 16.47
N LEU A 115 -18.29 -3.18 17.60
CA LEU A 115 -17.75 -3.77 18.81
C LEU A 115 -18.76 -4.75 19.44
N MET A 116 -18.32 -5.97 19.80
CA MET A 116 -19.13 -6.89 20.60
C MET A 116 -19.23 -6.38 22.04
N GLU A 117 -20.43 -6.38 22.60
CA GLU A 117 -20.67 -6.07 24.01
C GLU A 117 -20.64 -7.36 24.84
N LEU A 118 -20.20 -7.28 26.10
CA LEU A 118 -20.28 -8.45 26.99
C LEU A 118 -21.75 -8.74 27.33
N PRO A 119 -22.12 -10.02 27.51
CA PRO A 119 -23.42 -10.39 28.08
C PRO A 119 -23.55 -9.82 29.50
N THR A 120 -24.75 -9.34 29.86
CA THR A 120 -25.05 -8.79 31.20
C THR A 120 -24.88 -9.85 32.28
N ALA A 121 -24.18 -9.50 33.37
CA ALA A 121 -24.00 -10.42 34.50
C ALA A 121 -25.31 -10.61 35.27
N ASP A 122 -25.55 -11.85 35.72
CA ASP A 122 -26.67 -12.20 36.59
C ASP A 122 -26.12 -12.55 37.99
N PHE A 123 -26.60 -11.85 39.02
CA PHE A 123 -26.27 -12.07 40.43
C PHE A 123 -27.51 -12.49 41.24
N SER A 124 -28.58 -12.91 40.57
CA SER A 124 -29.85 -13.24 41.19
C SER A 124 -29.73 -14.33 42.26
N VAL A 125 -28.81 -15.29 42.08
CA VAL A 125 -28.57 -16.38 43.02
C VAL A 125 -28.03 -15.86 44.35
N GLU A 126 -26.99 -15.02 44.32
CA GLU A 126 -26.37 -14.44 45.50
C GLU A 126 -27.32 -13.46 46.21
N GLU A 127 -28.08 -12.67 45.45
CA GLU A 127 -29.08 -11.75 46.00
C GLU A 127 -30.22 -12.49 46.71
N ASN A 128 -30.71 -13.58 46.13
CA ASN A 128 -31.72 -14.44 46.75
C ASN A 128 -31.17 -15.11 48.03
N GLN A 129 -29.91 -15.54 48.04
CA GLN A 129 -29.27 -16.10 49.23
C GLN A 129 -29.19 -15.07 50.37
N ILE A 130 -28.79 -13.83 50.08
CA ILE A 130 -28.78 -12.75 51.07
C ILE A 130 -30.19 -12.47 51.58
N ALA A 131 -31.19 -12.42 50.70
CA ALA A 131 -32.58 -12.20 51.08
C ALA A 131 -33.07 -13.32 52.02
N SER A 132 -32.78 -14.58 51.70
CA SER A 132 -33.13 -15.72 52.55
C SER A 132 -32.44 -15.68 53.92
N ALA A 133 -31.15 -15.32 53.97
CA ALA A 133 -30.38 -15.21 55.21
C ALA A 133 -30.87 -14.06 56.10
N ARG A 134 -31.29 -12.94 55.49
CA ARG A 134 -31.92 -11.82 56.20
C ARG A 134 -33.30 -12.17 56.74
N ALA A 135 -34.11 -12.89 55.97
CA ALA A 135 -35.42 -13.35 56.43
C ALA A 135 -35.28 -14.31 57.63
N GLU A 136 -34.27 -15.19 57.61
CA GLU A 136 -33.97 -16.07 58.74
C GLU A 136 -33.55 -15.29 60.00
N LEU A 137 -32.65 -14.31 59.85
CA LEU A 137 -32.24 -13.46 60.98
C LEU A 137 -33.45 -12.70 61.56
N ALA A 138 -34.29 -12.11 60.71
CA ALA A 138 -35.49 -11.40 61.15
C ALA A 138 -36.48 -12.32 61.86
N ARG A 139 -36.61 -13.58 61.42
CA ARG A 139 -37.43 -14.59 62.08
C ARG A 139 -36.90 -14.90 63.49
N LEU A 140 -35.58 -15.07 63.63
CA LEU A 140 -34.94 -15.32 64.92
C LEU A 140 -35.11 -14.11 65.85
N GLU A 141 -34.87 -12.90 65.36
CA GLU A 141 -35.05 -11.66 66.14
C GLU A 141 -36.48 -11.47 66.65
N GLY A 142 -37.48 -11.91 65.88
CA GLY A 142 -38.89 -11.91 66.27
C GLY A 142 -39.28 -13.01 67.28
N SER A 143 -38.48 -14.05 67.44
CA SER A 143 -38.73 -15.18 68.36
C SER A 143 -37.89 -15.13 69.64
N ALA A 144 -37.45 -13.94 70.05
CA ALA A 144 -36.59 -13.79 71.22
C ALA A 144 -37.23 -14.37 72.49
N PRO A 145 -36.54 -15.27 73.22
CA PRO A 145 -37.02 -15.78 74.50
C PRO A 145 -37.10 -14.63 75.54
N PRO A 146 -38.01 -14.73 76.54
CA PRO A 146 -38.15 -13.71 77.56
C PRO A 146 -36.83 -13.55 78.36
N PRO A 147 -36.47 -12.32 78.78
CA PRO A 147 -35.27 -12.09 79.55
C PRO A 147 -35.35 -12.80 80.92
N THR A 148 -34.23 -13.39 81.36
CA THR A 148 -34.11 -13.93 82.72
C THR A 148 -34.08 -12.78 83.74
N ASN A 149 -34.88 -12.85 84.81
CA ASN A 149 -35.05 -11.77 85.80
C ASN A 149 -33.85 -11.57 86.76
N HIS A 150 -32.76 -12.33 86.59
CA HIS A 150 -31.62 -12.30 87.50
C HIS A 150 -30.52 -11.38 86.97
N TYR A 151 -29.99 -10.52 87.84
CA TYR A 151 -28.95 -9.53 87.49
C TYR A 151 -27.59 -10.20 87.19
N ASP A 152 -27.30 -11.35 87.80
CA ASP A 152 -26.04 -12.08 87.63
C ASP A 152 -26.22 -13.39 86.83
N PRO A 153 -25.42 -13.62 85.76
CA PRO A 153 -25.49 -14.81 84.91
C PRO A 153 -25.32 -16.14 85.67
N TRP A 154 -24.54 -16.14 86.75
CA TRP A 154 -24.37 -17.31 87.61
C TRP A 154 -25.66 -17.62 88.42
N MET A 155 -26.37 -16.61 88.92
CA MET A 155 -27.63 -16.87 89.63
C MET A 155 -28.72 -17.40 88.69
N ALA A 156 -28.73 -16.93 87.44
CA ALA A 156 -29.63 -17.44 86.41
C ALA A 156 -29.38 -18.92 86.08
N SER A 157 -28.11 -19.36 86.02
CA SER A 157 -27.77 -20.75 85.69
C SER A 157 -28.12 -21.75 86.80
N VAL A 158 -28.19 -21.32 88.05
CA VAL A 158 -28.56 -22.19 89.20
C VAL A 158 -30.07 -22.20 89.45
N THR A 159 -30.75 -21.06 89.24
CA THR A 159 -32.17 -20.90 89.57
C THR A 159 -33.09 -21.34 88.43
N GLU A 160 -32.70 -21.06 87.17
CA GLU A 160 -33.48 -21.35 85.97
C GLU A 160 -32.57 -21.89 84.83
N PRO A 161 -31.94 -23.08 85.02
CA PRO A 161 -30.95 -23.60 84.07
C PRO A 161 -31.51 -23.75 82.65
N GLU A 162 -32.76 -24.19 82.50
CA GLU A 162 -33.36 -24.35 81.17
C GLU A 162 -33.60 -23.04 80.43
N ALA A 163 -33.95 -21.96 81.15
CA ALA A 163 -34.13 -20.64 80.55
C ALA A 163 -32.79 -20.05 80.12
N PHE A 164 -31.75 -20.27 80.94
CA PHE A 164 -30.38 -19.90 80.61
C PHE A 164 -29.86 -20.63 79.37
N ASP A 165 -30.03 -21.95 79.28
CA ASP A 165 -29.59 -22.74 78.12
C ASP A 165 -30.32 -22.32 76.83
N ARG A 166 -31.63 -22.06 76.90
CA ARG A 166 -32.40 -21.51 75.76
C ARG A 166 -31.87 -20.14 75.31
N GLN A 167 -31.49 -19.28 76.26
CA GLN A 167 -30.91 -17.97 75.97
C GLN A 167 -29.54 -18.10 75.28
N ILE A 168 -28.68 -19.01 75.75
CA ILE A 168 -27.37 -19.26 75.13
C ILE A 168 -27.54 -19.84 73.71
N GLN A 169 -28.44 -20.81 73.52
CA GLN A 169 -28.73 -21.37 72.20
C GLN A 169 -29.28 -20.31 71.24
N TYR A 170 -30.16 -19.44 71.71
CA TYR A 170 -30.68 -18.31 70.93
C TYR A 170 -29.56 -17.36 70.49
N GLN A 171 -28.63 -17.02 71.39
CA GLN A 171 -27.48 -16.17 71.06
C GLN A 171 -26.54 -16.83 70.04
N GLN A 172 -26.30 -18.14 70.17
CA GLN A 172 -25.54 -18.90 69.17
C GLN A 172 -26.23 -18.89 67.80
N GLN A 173 -27.55 -19.12 67.76
CA GLN A 173 -28.32 -19.07 66.51
C GLN A 173 -28.28 -17.68 65.85
N LEU A 174 -28.38 -16.61 66.64
CA LEU A 174 -28.21 -15.24 66.13
C LEU A 174 -26.81 -15.00 65.57
N ALA A 175 -25.77 -15.47 66.27
CA ALA A 175 -24.39 -15.34 65.81
C ALA A 175 -24.17 -16.08 64.47
N ASP A 176 -24.69 -17.31 64.36
CA ASP A 176 -24.62 -18.11 63.13
C ASP A 176 -25.38 -17.46 61.97
N ALA A 177 -26.59 -16.95 62.22
CA ALA A 177 -27.39 -16.25 61.21
C ALA A 177 -26.68 -14.99 60.70
N ARG A 178 -26.08 -14.20 61.60
CA ARG A 178 -25.27 -13.03 61.23
C ARG A 178 -24.03 -13.42 60.43
N TYR A 179 -23.36 -14.49 60.82
CA TYR A 179 -22.22 -15.02 60.09
C TYR A 179 -22.61 -15.43 58.66
N ARG A 180 -23.75 -16.12 58.47
CA ARG A 180 -24.26 -16.50 57.15
C ARG A 180 -24.53 -15.30 56.24
N ILE A 181 -25.09 -14.21 56.78
CA ILE A 181 -25.27 -12.97 56.03
C ILE A 181 -23.92 -12.40 55.60
N SER A 182 -22.95 -12.37 56.51
CA SER A 182 -21.59 -11.88 56.21
C SER A 182 -20.90 -12.72 55.12
N ASP A 183 -20.97 -14.05 55.21
CA ASP A 183 -20.42 -14.98 54.22
C ASP A 183 -21.06 -14.80 52.83
N THR A 184 -22.40 -14.73 52.76
CA THR A 184 -23.11 -14.52 51.49
C THR A 184 -22.81 -13.14 50.88
N MET A 185 -22.68 -12.09 51.69
CA MET A 185 -22.22 -10.78 51.23
C MET A 185 -20.78 -10.81 50.71
N ALA A 186 -19.88 -11.54 51.37
CA ALA A 186 -18.51 -11.70 50.93
C ALA A 186 -18.44 -12.41 49.57
N ARG A 187 -19.24 -13.47 49.37
CA ARG A 187 -19.36 -14.18 48.08
C ARG A 187 -19.89 -13.28 46.97
N LEU A 188 -20.93 -12.49 47.24
CA LEU A 188 -21.47 -11.52 46.28
C LEU A 188 -20.41 -10.48 45.90
N ASN A 189 -19.68 -9.95 46.87
CA ASN A 189 -18.62 -8.97 46.61
C ASN A 189 -17.48 -9.59 45.79
N GLN A 190 -17.10 -10.84 46.08
CA GLN A 190 -16.12 -11.57 45.30
C GLN A 190 -16.58 -11.79 43.86
N ALA A 191 -17.83 -12.21 43.65
CA ALA A 191 -18.40 -12.39 42.32
C ALA A 191 -18.42 -11.08 41.51
N LYS A 192 -18.80 -9.96 42.16
CA LYS A 192 -18.75 -8.63 41.55
C LYS A 192 -17.32 -8.21 41.19
N ALA A 193 -16.35 -8.47 42.06
CA ALA A 193 -14.95 -8.14 41.82
C ALA A 193 -14.37 -8.93 40.63
N LEU A 194 -14.66 -10.24 40.55
CA LEU A 194 -14.26 -11.06 39.41
C LEU A 194 -14.87 -10.55 38.11
N ARG A 195 -16.16 -10.19 38.14
CA ARG A 195 -16.83 -9.65 36.96
C ARG A 195 -16.22 -8.34 36.47
N GLN A 196 -15.89 -7.43 37.38
CA GLN A 196 -15.19 -6.19 37.04
C GLN A 196 -13.82 -6.46 36.41
N GLN A 197 -13.09 -7.45 36.91
CA GLN A 197 -11.81 -7.84 36.33
C GLN A 197 -11.98 -8.38 34.91
N GLU A 198 -12.95 -9.25 34.67
CA GLU A 198 -13.26 -9.77 33.33
C GLU A 198 -13.63 -8.65 32.35
N GLU A 199 -14.44 -7.69 32.78
CA GLU A 199 -14.84 -6.54 31.97
C GLU A 199 -13.64 -5.70 31.54
N LEU A 200 -12.71 -5.43 32.47
CA LEU A 200 -11.48 -4.69 32.16
C LEU A 200 -10.60 -5.44 31.16
N VAL A 201 -10.45 -6.76 31.33
CA VAL A 201 -9.67 -7.60 30.41
C VAL A 201 -10.32 -7.63 29.03
N PHE A 202 -11.64 -7.77 28.98
CA PHE A 202 -12.39 -7.75 27.72
C PHE A 202 -12.24 -6.42 26.99
N LEU A 203 -12.43 -5.30 27.70
CA LEU A 203 -12.27 -3.96 27.12
C LEU A 203 -10.84 -3.74 26.62
N GLN A 204 -9.83 -4.16 27.37
CA GLN A 204 -8.44 -4.09 26.94
C GLN A 204 -8.20 -4.92 25.67
N GLN A 205 -8.68 -6.17 25.63
CA GLN A 205 -8.54 -7.03 24.46
C GLN A 205 -9.27 -6.46 23.24
N GLN A 206 -10.45 -5.89 23.45
CA GLN A 206 -11.22 -5.22 22.41
C GLN A 206 -10.50 -3.98 21.85
N GLN A 207 -9.89 -3.15 22.70
CA GLN A 207 -9.08 -2.02 22.27
C GLN A 207 -7.87 -2.46 21.45
N LEU A 208 -7.18 -3.52 21.87
CA LEU A 208 -6.07 -4.09 21.12
C LEU A 208 -6.52 -4.60 19.75
N ASN A 209 -7.65 -5.31 19.69
CA ASN A 209 -8.19 -5.82 18.43
C ASN A 209 -8.56 -4.66 17.48
N GLN A 210 -9.20 -3.60 18.00
CA GLN A 210 -9.47 -2.40 17.20
C GLN A 210 -8.20 -1.74 16.68
N GLN A 211 -7.17 -1.61 17.52
CA GLN A 211 -5.90 -1.03 17.10
C GLN A 211 -5.25 -1.87 16.00
N GLN A 212 -5.29 -3.21 16.11
CA GLN A 212 -4.78 -4.11 15.07
C GLN A 212 -5.54 -3.95 13.76
N LEU A 213 -6.87 -3.90 13.82
CA LEU A 213 -7.73 -3.70 12.64
C LEU A 213 -7.42 -2.37 11.94
N LEU A 214 -7.24 -1.29 12.70
CA LEU A 214 -6.87 0.02 12.14
C LEU A 214 -5.49 -0.02 11.48
N LEU A 215 -4.51 -0.66 12.11
CA LEU A 215 -3.18 -0.83 11.53
C LEU A 215 -3.20 -1.66 10.25
N GLU A 216 -3.98 -2.74 10.22
CA GLU A 216 -4.16 -3.57 9.04
C GLU A 216 -4.85 -2.81 7.91
N GLN A 217 -5.89 -2.03 8.22
CA GLN A 217 -6.54 -1.15 7.26
C GLN A 217 -5.57 -0.10 6.71
N GLN A 218 -4.75 0.52 7.56
CA GLN A 218 -3.74 1.49 7.13
C GLN A 218 -2.69 0.83 6.23
N ARG A 219 -2.20 -0.36 6.58
CA ARG A 219 -1.25 -1.13 5.75
C ARG A 219 -1.85 -1.51 4.42
N SER A 220 -3.08 -2.01 4.41
CA SER A 220 -3.81 -2.36 3.18
C SER A 220 -3.99 -1.13 2.29
N GLY A 221 -4.39 0.01 2.86
CA GLY A 221 -4.50 1.28 2.14
C GLY A 221 -3.15 1.76 1.56
N GLN A 222 -2.06 1.61 2.31
CA GLN A 222 -0.71 1.92 1.80
C GLN A 222 -0.31 1.00 0.65
N GLN A 223 -0.56 -0.31 0.76
CA GLN A 223 -0.29 -1.28 -0.30
C GLN A 223 -1.09 -0.98 -1.56
N GLN A 224 -2.38 -0.66 -1.42
CA GLN A 224 -3.23 -0.24 -2.54
C GLN A 224 -2.71 1.05 -3.18
N SER A 225 -2.32 2.05 -2.36
CA SER A 225 -1.75 3.29 -2.86
C SER A 225 -0.45 3.07 -3.63
N TYR A 226 0.42 2.17 -3.15
CA TYR A 226 1.65 1.82 -3.83
C TYR A 226 1.38 1.12 -5.17
N GLN A 227 0.49 0.13 -5.18
CA GLN A 227 0.08 -0.56 -6.41
C GLN A 227 -0.53 0.42 -7.43
N LYS A 228 -1.40 1.33 -6.97
CA LYS A 228 -1.96 2.37 -7.83
C LYS A 228 -0.89 3.29 -8.39
N ALA A 229 0.05 3.75 -7.57
CA ALA A 229 1.15 4.60 -8.03
C ALA A 229 2.03 3.89 -9.06
N GLN A 230 2.31 2.60 -8.86
CA GLN A 230 3.04 1.79 -9.83
C GLN A 230 2.30 1.68 -11.17
N LEU A 231 1.00 1.36 -11.16
CA LEU A 231 0.19 1.31 -12.37
C LEU A 231 0.10 2.66 -13.10
N LEU A 232 0.06 3.77 -12.35
CA LEU A 232 0.08 5.12 -12.92
C LEU A 232 1.42 5.44 -13.59
N ASN A 233 2.54 5.06 -12.97
CA ASN A 233 3.87 5.22 -13.59
C ASN A 233 3.97 4.37 -14.87
N ASP A 234 3.52 3.11 -14.83
CA ASP A 234 3.52 2.23 -16.00
C ASP A 234 2.65 2.79 -17.14
N LEU A 235 1.54 3.44 -16.79
CA LEU A 235 0.65 4.10 -17.75
C LEU A 235 1.34 5.32 -18.38
N GLN A 236 1.98 6.17 -17.57
CA GLN A 236 2.74 7.32 -18.06
C GLN A 236 3.88 6.88 -19.00
N ASP A 237 4.64 5.86 -18.62
CA ASP A 237 5.71 5.28 -19.45
C ASP A 237 5.19 4.77 -20.81
N ILE A 238 3.96 4.25 -20.86
CA ILE A 238 3.34 3.78 -22.11
C ILE A 238 2.85 4.97 -22.93
N GLU A 239 2.27 5.99 -22.31
CA GLU A 239 1.85 7.22 -23.01
C GLU A 239 3.04 7.90 -23.66
N GLU A 240 4.16 8.05 -22.94
CA GLU A 240 5.41 8.60 -23.50
C GLU A 240 5.91 7.75 -24.69
N LYS A 241 5.82 6.42 -24.62
CA LYS A 241 6.19 5.53 -25.74
C LYS A 241 5.27 5.67 -26.94
N ILE A 242 3.97 5.87 -26.72
CA ILE A 242 3.01 6.12 -27.79
C ILE A 242 3.31 7.46 -28.47
N GLU A 243 3.59 8.51 -27.70
CA GLU A 243 3.97 9.83 -28.21
C GLU A 243 5.27 9.79 -29.03
N GLN A 244 6.26 8.99 -28.58
CA GLN A 244 7.51 8.79 -29.32
C GLN A 244 7.31 8.05 -30.66
N ILE A 245 6.26 7.25 -30.81
CA ILE A 245 5.91 6.59 -32.08
C ILE A 245 5.26 7.59 -33.02
N THR A 246 6.11 8.41 -33.63
CA THR A 246 5.72 9.37 -34.65
C THR A 246 5.77 8.74 -36.04
N ALA A 247 4.77 9.03 -36.86
CA ALA A 247 4.75 8.65 -38.27
C ALA A 247 5.67 9.59 -39.05
N ILE A 248 6.61 9.03 -39.82
CA ILE A 248 7.53 9.82 -40.65
C ILE A 248 6.84 10.14 -41.97
N LYS A 249 6.61 11.44 -42.22
CA LYS A 249 5.95 11.96 -43.42
C LYS A 249 6.98 12.48 -44.43
N SER A 250 6.60 12.48 -45.70
CA SER A 250 7.39 13.10 -46.77
C SER A 250 7.36 14.63 -46.63
N PRO A 251 8.52 15.31 -46.66
CA PRO A 251 8.56 16.78 -46.66
C PRO A 251 8.19 17.38 -48.02
N TYR A 252 8.38 16.62 -49.11
CA TYR A 252 8.18 17.08 -50.48
C TYR A 252 7.36 16.08 -51.29
N SER A 253 6.70 16.58 -52.33
CA SER A 253 6.08 15.76 -53.37
C SER A 253 7.15 15.29 -54.36
N GLY A 254 7.06 14.05 -54.83
CA GLY A 254 8.10 13.49 -55.69
C GLY A 254 7.92 12.01 -55.98
N SER A 255 8.95 11.39 -56.54
CA SER A 255 8.98 9.94 -56.79
C SER A 255 10.03 9.24 -55.93
N ILE A 256 9.67 8.10 -55.34
CA ILE A 256 10.57 7.25 -54.58
C ILE A 256 11.52 6.58 -55.58
N ARG A 257 12.82 6.90 -55.50
CA ARG A 257 13.82 6.28 -56.39
C ARG A 257 14.25 4.90 -55.90
N ARG A 258 14.47 4.77 -54.59
CA ARG A 258 15.03 3.56 -53.98
C ARG A 258 14.66 3.49 -52.51
N VAL A 259 14.32 2.28 -52.06
CA VAL A 259 14.19 1.96 -50.64
C VAL A 259 15.29 0.96 -50.30
N LYS A 260 16.26 1.38 -49.50
CA LYS A 260 17.42 0.57 -49.13
C LYS A 260 17.39 0.26 -47.65
N ILE A 261 17.47 -1.02 -47.30
CA ILE A 261 17.69 -1.44 -45.91
C ILE A 261 19.18 -1.24 -45.61
N LEU A 262 19.49 -0.41 -44.61
CA LEU A 262 20.86 -0.09 -44.20
C LEU A 262 21.44 -1.17 -43.29
N GLY A 263 20.60 -1.71 -42.40
CA GLY A 263 20.97 -2.74 -41.45
C GLY A 263 19.87 -2.97 -40.42
N GLN A 264 20.06 -3.97 -39.58
CA GLN A 264 19.19 -4.28 -38.46
C GLN A 264 20.02 -4.19 -37.17
N SER A 265 19.54 -3.40 -36.20
CA SER A 265 20.07 -3.35 -34.84
C SER A 265 19.00 -3.86 -33.90
N ASP A 266 19.25 -5.00 -33.27
CA ASP A 266 18.31 -5.71 -32.39
C ASP A 266 16.93 -5.93 -33.04
N ARG A 267 15.93 -5.15 -32.62
CA ARG A 267 14.53 -5.18 -33.09
C ARG A 267 14.17 -4.03 -34.02
N ASN A 268 15.13 -3.17 -34.37
CA ASN A 268 14.91 -2.04 -35.26
C ASN A 268 15.64 -2.26 -36.58
N ILE A 269 14.92 -2.08 -37.68
CA ILE A 269 15.43 -2.10 -39.05
C ILE A 269 15.60 -0.64 -39.48
N GLN A 270 16.81 -0.28 -39.88
CA GLN A 270 17.09 1.04 -40.40
C GLN A 270 16.90 1.04 -41.92
N VAL A 271 15.98 1.87 -42.40
CA VAL A 271 15.62 1.97 -43.81
C VAL A 271 15.93 3.37 -44.31
N GLU A 272 16.56 3.44 -45.48
CA GLU A 272 16.84 4.66 -46.21
C GLU A 272 15.94 4.75 -47.43
N ILE A 273 15.17 5.84 -47.50
CA ILE A 273 14.30 6.17 -48.62
C ILE A 273 14.92 7.34 -49.38
N SER A 274 15.26 7.10 -50.65
CA SER A 274 15.73 8.14 -51.58
C SER A 274 14.55 8.69 -52.37
N LEU A 275 14.20 9.95 -52.16
CA LEU A 275 13.15 10.68 -52.87
C LEU A 275 13.78 11.61 -53.92
N ILE A 276 13.21 11.63 -55.13
CA ILE A 276 13.43 12.69 -56.10
C ILE A 276 12.28 13.68 -55.95
N ALA A 277 12.57 14.89 -55.47
CA ALA A 277 11.56 15.94 -55.34
C ALA A 277 11.23 16.54 -56.71
N ASN A 278 9.94 16.75 -56.94
CA ASN A 278 9.46 17.57 -58.05
C ASN A 278 9.20 18.96 -57.44
N ASP A 279 10.09 19.92 -57.69
CA ASP A 279 9.90 21.34 -57.31
C ASP A 279 8.65 21.91 -58.03
#